data_AF-A0AAD1XIX6-F1
#
_entry.id   AF-A0AAD1XIX6-F1
#
_cell.length_a   1.000
_cell.length_b   1.000
_cell.length_c   1.000
_cell.angle_alpha   90.00
_cell.angle_beta   90.00
_cell.angle_gamma   90.00
#
_symmetry.space_group_name_H-M   'P 1'
#
loop_
_entity.id
_entity.type
_entity.pdbx_description
1 polymer ?
#
loop_
_entity_poly.entity_id
_entity_poly.type
_entity_poly.pdbx_seq_one_letter_code
_entity_poly.pdbx_strand_id
1 'polypeptide(L)'
;MPKLPCHIISVDVEDAIGSHVQDIEGTLKKNVIDSRGNIIEVIDPKARAHDPMEVMAKTLEDIDNQKGCKLKGTLIVNKINGNFHISSHSYAEAVMLVVQKNKLLDFEHKINHLSFGDEDHISKIKQLTGGYNLSPLDKIGESIHPSNHGGHLHHTYTTYYLDIMKTRYFVGADEEYSAHEYTYSMQTINTHSFPAIFVKFELSPLFISYRVTENPFIIFFIRCCAIIGGVNTIAGIIKILRSDSSKQSKKKNEQGGDNVGDSSVDSLHS
;
A
#
# COMPACT_ATOMS: atom_id res chain seq x y z
N MET A 1 -17.98 -3.91 -8.96
CA MET A 1 -18.06 -4.40 -10.37
C MET A 1 -17.43 -3.32 -11.24
N PRO A 2 -16.71 -3.64 -12.33
CA PRO A 2 -16.19 -2.62 -13.22
C PRO A 2 -17.35 -1.95 -13.97
N LYS A 3 -17.44 -0.62 -13.91
CA LYS A 3 -18.64 0.13 -14.36
C LYS A 3 -18.40 1.11 -15.50
N LEU A 4 -17.13 1.39 -15.82
CA LEU A 4 -16.78 2.39 -16.84
C LEU A 4 -16.26 1.72 -18.11
N PRO A 5 -16.96 1.83 -19.26
CA PRO A 5 -16.52 1.28 -20.55
C PRO A 5 -15.22 1.91 -21.06
N CYS A 6 -14.37 1.11 -21.72
CA CYS A 6 -13.08 1.60 -22.20
C CYS A 6 -13.18 2.62 -23.34
N HIS A 7 -14.25 2.57 -24.16
CA HIS A 7 -14.37 3.35 -25.39
C HIS A 7 -14.57 4.85 -25.16
N ILE A 8 -14.99 5.25 -23.96
CA ILE A 8 -15.20 6.65 -23.59
C ILE A 8 -14.14 7.17 -22.62
N ILE A 9 -13.17 6.34 -22.22
CA ILE A 9 -12.12 6.77 -21.31
C ILE A 9 -11.04 7.48 -22.11
N SER A 10 -10.63 8.66 -21.69
CA SER A 10 -9.39 9.33 -22.09
C SER A 10 -8.47 9.49 -20.88
N VAL A 11 -7.16 9.47 -21.11
CA VAL A 11 -6.16 9.77 -20.08
C VAL A 11 -5.41 11.03 -20.50
N ASP A 12 -5.64 12.10 -19.74
CA ASP A 12 -5.15 13.42 -20.05
C ASP A 12 -4.05 13.81 -19.04
N VAL A 13 -3.09 14.63 -19.46
CA VAL A 13 -2.05 15.19 -18.58
C VAL A 13 -2.04 16.71 -18.74
N GLU A 14 -2.03 17.40 -17.61
CA GLU A 14 -1.93 18.85 -17.54
C GLU A 14 -0.87 19.23 -16.52
N ASP A 15 0.11 20.03 -16.93
CA ASP A 15 1.12 20.56 -16.02
C ASP A 15 0.82 21.98 -15.54
N ALA A 16 1.49 22.42 -14.48
CA ALA A 16 1.28 23.74 -13.89
C ALA A 16 1.65 24.92 -14.81
N ILE A 17 2.34 24.66 -15.93
CA ILE A 17 2.69 25.67 -16.94
C ILE A 17 1.57 25.80 -17.98
N GLY A 18 0.54 24.94 -17.91
CA GLY A 18 -0.62 24.94 -18.79
C GLY A 18 -0.43 24.08 -20.03
N SER A 19 0.63 23.27 -20.10
CA SER A 19 0.75 22.27 -21.16
C SER A 19 -0.26 21.16 -20.90
N HIS A 20 -1.21 21.00 -21.82
CA HIS A 20 -2.26 20.00 -21.74
C HIS A 20 -2.16 19.05 -22.94
N VAL A 21 -2.05 17.75 -22.65
CA VAL A 21 -2.03 16.68 -23.64
C VAL A 21 -3.21 15.75 -23.36
N GLN A 22 -4.11 15.62 -24.33
CA GLN A 22 -5.30 14.78 -24.23
C GLN A 22 -5.05 13.37 -24.78
N ASP A 23 -5.73 12.38 -24.19
CA ASP A 23 -5.70 10.95 -24.53
C ASP A 23 -4.31 10.40 -24.90
N ILE A 24 -3.37 10.42 -23.95
CA ILE A 24 -1.98 9.99 -24.21
C ILE A 24 -1.92 8.52 -24.65
N GLU A 25 -1.34 8.30 -25.84
CA GLU A 25 -1.33 7.00 -26.52
C GLU A 25 -0.02 6.20 -26.38
N GLY A 26 0.79 6.45 -25.35
CA GLY A 26 2.09 5.79 -25.15
C GLY A 26 2.02 4.28 -24.84
N THR A 27 2.56 3.85 -23.70
CA THR A 27 2.49 2.43 -23.29
C THR A 27 1.14 2.06 -22.65
N LEU A 28 0.20 3.00 -22.61
CA LEU A 28 -1.12 2.83 -22.01
C LEU A 28 -2.01 1.92 -22.85
N LYS A 29 -2.44 0.81 -22.23
CA LYS A 29 -3.40 -0.14 -22.80
C LYS A 29 -4.74 -0.02 -22.07
N LYS A 30 -5.81 0.04 -22.86
CA LYS A 30 -7.20 0.00 -22.39
C LYS A 30 -7.74 -1.40 -22.68
N ASN A 31 -7.88 -2.21 -21.64
CA ASN A 31 -8.38 -3.58 -21.77
C ASN A 31 -9.82 -3.64 -21.27
N VAL A 32 -10.74 -4.07 -22.13
CA VAL A 32 -12.13 -4.31 -21.72
C VAL A 32 -12.15 -5.55 -20.85
N ILE A 33 -12.86 -5.46 -19.73
CA ILE A 33 -12.99 -6.52 -18.74
C ILE A 33 -14.45 -6.90 -18.49
N ASP A 34 -14.69 -8.19 -18.22
CA ASP A 34 -15.99 -8.68 -17.76
C ASP A 34 -16.25 -8.29 -16.29
N SER A 35 -17.45 -8.59 -15.79
CA SER A 35 -17.85 -8.32 -14.41
C SER A 35 -16.99 -9.02 -13.33
N ARG A 36 -16.23 -10.05 -13.72
CA ARG A 36 -15.28 -10.79 -12.86
C ARG A 36 -13.84 -10.24 -12.96
N GLY A 37 -13.60 -9.27 -13.84
CA GLY A 37 -12.29 -8.66 -14.05
C GLY A 37 -11.39 -9.39 -15.06
N ASN A 38 -11.93 -10.35 -15.82
CA ASN A 38 -11.20 -11.04 -16.88
C ASN A 38 -11.13 -10.16 -18.12
N ILE A 39 -9.97 -10.12 -18.78
CA ILE A 39 -9.80 -9.38 -20.03
C ILE A 39 -10.54 -10.11 -21.16
N ILE A 40 -11.44 -9.40 -21.82
CA ILE A 40 -12.22 -9.90 -22.96
C ILE A 40 -11.79 -9.28 -24.29
N GLU A 41 -11.30 -8.03 -24.25
CA GLU A 41 -10.81 -7.33 -25.44
C GLU A 41 -9.63 -6.42 -25.06
N VAL A 42 -8.64 -6.35 -25.94
CA VAL A 42 -7.52 -5.41 -25.84
C VAL A 42 -7.70 -4.36 -26.93
N ILE A 43 -8.01 -3.13 -26.55
CA ILE A 43 -8.21 -2.05 -27.52
C ILE A 43 -6.85 -1.58 -28.02
N ASP A 44 -6.61 -1.75 -29.31
CA ASP A 44 -5.47 -1.15 -29.99
C ASP A 44 -5.67 0.38 -30.02
N PRO A 45 -4.74 1.18 -29.45
CA PRO A 45 -4.80 2.64 -29.51
C PRO A 45 -5.04 3.17 -30.93
N LYS A 46 -4.43 2.55 -31.94
CA LYS A 46 -4.53 3.01 -33.34
C LYS A 46 -5.85 2.67 -34.02
N ALA A 47 -6.60 1.71 -33.48
CA ALA A 47 -7.86 1.24 -34.06
C ALA A 47 -9.09 1.79 -33.31
N ARG A 48 -8.91 2.82 -32.47
CA ARG A 48 -10.02 3.42 -31.73
C ARG A 48 -11.00 4.11 -32.68
N ALA A 49 -12.27 3.83 -32.47
CA ALA A 49 -13.34 4.55 -33.15
C ALA A 49 -13.32 6.01 -32.71
N HIS A 50 -13.28 6.91 -33.68
CA HIS A 50 -13.40 8.35 -33.45
C HIS A 50 -14.81 8.86 -33.78
N ASP A 51 -15.59 8.05 -34.51
CA ASP A 51 -16.97 8.37 -34.83
C ASP A 51 -17.85 8.32 -33.55
N PRO A 52 -18.51 9.43 -33.17
CA PRO A 52 -19.29 9.48 -31.94
C PRO A 52 -20.42 8.46 -31.87
N MET A 53 -21.01 8.09 -33.02
CA MET A 53 -22.11 7.12 -33.07
C MET A 53 -21.61 5.69 -32.83
N GLU A 54 -20.47 5.33 -33.42
CA GLU A 54 -19.81 4.05 -33.15
C GLU A 54 -19.37 3.93 -31.69
N VAL A 55 -18.73 4.98 -31.14
CA VAL A 55 -18.31 5.02 -29.73
C VAL A 55 -19.50 4.89 -28.80
N MET A 56 -20.58 5.64 -29.06
CA MET A 56 -21.83 5.54 -28.30
C MET A 56 -22.39 4.11 -28.36
N ALA A 57 -22.48 3.49 -29.54
CA ALA A 57 -23.05 2.15 -29.70
C ALA A 57 -22.27 1.10 -28.88
N LYS A 58 -20.94 1.09 -28.98
CA LYS A 58 -20.08 0.19 -28.19
C LYS A 58 -20.19 0.45 -26.70
N THR A 59 -20.27 1.72 -26.30
CA THR A 59 -20.40 2.10 -24.88
C THR A 59 -21.71 1.60 -24.29
N LEU A 60 -22.82 1.71 -25.02
CA LEU A 60 -24.12 1.20 -24.57
C LEU A 60 -24.10 -0.32 -24.44
N GLU A 61 -23.52 -1.02 -25.41
CA GLU A 61 -23.33 -2.47 -25.35
C GLU A 61 -22.51 -2.87 -24.11
N ASP A 62 -21.43 -2.16 -23.83
CA ASP A 62 -20.58 -2.44 -22.68
C ASP A 62 -21.30 -2.21 -21.34
N ILE A 63 -22.08 -1.13 -21.24
CA ILE A 63 -22.91 -0.84 -20.06
C ILE A 63 -23.93 -1.96 -19.84
N ASP A 64 -24.65 -2.36 -20.89
CA ASP A 64 -25.71 -3.37 -20.81
C ASP A 64 -25.16 -4.75 -20.43
N ASN A 65 -23.92 -5.05 -20.85
CA ASN A 65 -23.21 -6.29 -20.52
C ASN A 65 -22.36 -6.20 -19.24
N GLN A 66 -22.44 -5.11 -18.48
CA GLN A 66 -21.64 -4.87 -17.26
C GLN A 66 -20.13 -5.07 -17.47
N LYS A 67 -19.65 -4.66 -18.65
CA LYS A 67 -18.23 -4.60 -18.94
C LYS A 67 -17.65 -3.30 -18.36
N GLY A 68 -16.35 -3.30 -18.08
CA GLY A 68 -15.65 -2.06 -17.78
C GLY A 68 -14.21 -2.09 -18.28
N CYS A 69 -13.37 -1.23 -17.71
CA CYS A 69 -12.04 -1.01 -18.23
C CYS A 69 -10.92 -1.26 -17.23
N LYS A 70 -9.86 -1.93 -17.70
CA LYS A 70 -8.58 -2.06 -17.01
C LYS A 70 -7.50 -1.30 -17.77
N LEU A 71 -7.15 -0.14 -17.22
CA LEU A 71 -6.03 0.68 -17.68
C LEU A 71 -4.71 0.14 -17.12
N LYS A 72 -3.71 -0.03 -17.98
CA LYS A 72 -2.36 -0.43 -17.57
C LYS A 72 -1.31 0.18 -18.51
N GLY A 73 -0.27 0.78 -17.94
CA GLY A 73 0.89 1.25 -18.67
C GLY A 73 1.66 2.31 -17.89
N THR A 74 2.57 2.97 -18.58
CA THR A 74 3.47 4.00 -18.05
C THR A 74 3.21 5.33 -18.77
N LEU A 75 3.05 6.38 -17.97
CA LEU A 75 2.87 7.76 -18.41
C LEU A 75 4.19 8.52 -18.23
N ILE A 76 4.65 9.19 -19.28
CA ILE A 76 5.78 10.12 -19.17
C ILE A 76 5.21 11.52 -18.98
N VAL A 77 5.58 12.16 -17.88
CA VAL A 77 5.13 13.50 -17.51
C VAL A 77 6.34 14.41 -17.27
N ASN A 78 6.13 15.72 -17.41
CA ASN A 78 7.15 16.69 -17.04
C ASN A 78 7.41 16.63 -15.54
N LYS A 79 8.67 16.82 -15.13
CA LYS A 79 9.08 16.81 -13.72
C LYS A 79 8.80 18.15 -13.05
N ILE A 80 7.53 18.55 -13.04
CA ILE A 80 6.98 19.75 -12.40
C ILE A 80 5.62 19.39 -11.78
N ASN A 81 5.05 20.28 -10.98
CA ASN A 81 3.71 20.08 -10.43
C ASN A 81 2.69 19.97 -11.57
N GLY A 82 1.72 19.07 -11.42
CA GLY A 82 0.75 18.80 -12.46
C GLY A 82 -0.31 17.79 -12.03
N ASN A 83 -1.07 17.33 -13.02
CA ASN A 83 -2.03 16.26 -12.83
C ASN A 83 -2.10 15.38 -14.08
N PHE A 84 -2.42 14.12 -13.85
CA PHE A 84 -3.03 13.31 -14.90
C PHE A 84 -4.45 12.98 -14.45
N HIS A 85 -5.36 12.89 -15.40
CA HIS A 85 -6.74 12.60 -15.09
C HIS A 85 -7.36 11.65 -16.10
N ILE A 86 -8.25 10.81 -15.60
CA ILE A 86 -9.02 9.84 -16.36
C ILE A 86 -10.41 10.45 -16.51
N SER A 87 -10.79 10.77 -17.73
CA SER A 87 -12.02 11.49 -18.04
C SER A 87 -12.69 10.87 -19.26
N SER A 88 -13.71 11.55 -19.77
CA SER A 88 -14.27 11.28 -21.09
C SER A 88 -14.23 12.52 -22.00
N HIS A 89 -13.27 13.43 -21.77
CA HIS A 89 -13.15 14.68 -22.51
C HIS A 89 -12.99 14.46 -24.02
N SER A 90 -12.17 13.50 -24.42
CA SER A 90 -11.95 13.19 -25.84
C SER A 90 -13.17 12.58 -26.55
N TYR A 91 -14.18 12.14 -25.79
CA TYR A 91 -15.38 11.48 -26.30
C TYR A 91 -16.67 12.16 -25.83
N ALA A 92 -16.60 13.48 -25.54
CA ALA A 92 -17.70 14.23 -24.94
C ALA A 92 -19.02 14.12 -25.73
N GLU A 93 -18.96 14.13 -27.05
CA GLU A 93 -20.16 13.98 -27.91
C GLU A 93 -20.84 12.62 -27.72
N ALA A 94 -20.07 11.53 -27.77
CA ALA A 94 -20.59 10.18 -27.56
C ALA A 94 -21.18 10.02 -26.14
N VAL A 95 -20.49 10.57 -25.14
CA VAL A 95 -20.94 10.57 -23.75
C VAL A 95 -22.26 11.31 -23.58
N MET A 96 -22.41 12.48 -24.20
CA MET A 96 -23.68 13.22 -24.17
C MET A 96 -24.83 12.39 -24.74
N LEU A 97 -24.60 11.66 -25.84
CA LEU A 97 -25.61 10.77 -26.42
C LEU A 97 -25.98 9.59 -25.50
N VAL A 98 -24.99 9.02 -24.79
CA VAL A 98 -25.22 7.96 -23.79
C VAL A 98 -26.06 8.49 -22.62
N VAL A 99 -25.73 9.68 -22.11
CA VAL A 99 -26.47 10.32 -21.00
C VAL A 99 -27.90 10.69 -21.43
N GLN A 100 -28.11 11.16 -22.67
CA GLN A 100 -29.44 11.43 -23.22
C GLN A 100 -30.32 10.17 -23.30
N LYS A 101 -29.72 8.99 -23.43
CA LYS A 101 -30.41 7.68 -23.34
C LYS A 101 -30.66 7.23 -21.91
N ASN A 102 -30.52 8.12 -20.93
CA ASN A 102 -30.76 7.90 -19.51
C ASN A 102 -29.87 6.79 -18.92
N LYS A 103 -28.65 6.64 -19.45
CA LYS A 103 -27.62 5.77 -18.90
C LYS A 103 -26.68 6.58 -18.01
N LEU A 104 -26.39 6.04 -16.83
CA LEU A 104 -25.47 6.63 -15.87
C LEU A 104 -24.05 6.13 -16.11
N LEU A 105 -23.10 7.06 -16.10
CA LEU A 105 -21.68 6.75 -16.11
C LEU A 105 -21.14 6.84 -14.68
N ASP A 106 -20.72 5.70 -14.14
CA ASP A 106 -20.16 5.60 -12.80
C ASP A 106 -18.63 5.47 -12.90
N PHE A 107 -17.92 6.40 -12.26
CA PHE A 107 -16.46 6.47 -12.22
C PHE A 107 -15.90 5.79 -10.95
N GLU A 108 -16.68 4.94 -10.29
CA GLU A 108 -16.16 3.97 -9.33
C GLU A 108 -14.97 3.21 -9.93
N HIS A 109 -13.86 3.20 -9.20
CA HIS A 109 -12.63 2.61 -9.66
C HIS A 109 -11.83 2.01 -8.50
N LYS A 110 -10.83 1.23 -8.88
CA LYS A 110 -9.84 0.65 -7.98
C LYS A 110 -8.46 0.91 -8.55
N ILE A 111 -7.59 1.54 -7.75
CA ILE A 111 -6.19 1.70 -8.08
C ILE A 111 -5.47 0.42 -7.66
N ASN A 112 -5.01 -0.35 -8.64
CA ASN A 112 -4.27 -1.59 -8.37
C ASN A 112 -2.78 -1.33 -8.15
N HIS A 113 -2.20 -0.43 -8.95
CA HIS A 113 -0.80 -0.04 -8.83
C HIS A 113 -0.61 1.41 -9.29
N LEU A 114 0.03 2.24 -8.46
CA LEU A 114 0.59 3.52 -8.88
C LEU A 114 1.98 3.72 -8.25
N SER A 115 2.96 4.04 -9.09
CA SER A 115 4.32 4.34 -8.66
C SER A 115 4.98 5.36 -9.58
N PHE A 116 6.06 5.97 -9.10
CA PHE A 116 6.77 7.04 -9.80
C PHE A 116 8.27 6.75 -9.85
N GLY A 117 8.83 6.76 -11.05
CA GLY A 117 10.25 6.51 -11.29
C GLY A 117 10.49 5.28 -12.16
N ASP A 118 11.71 4.77 -12.06
CA ASP A 118 12.19 3.65 -12.86
C ASP A 118 11.75 2.31 -12.27
N GLU A 119 11.15 1.44 -13.09
CA GLU A 119 10.62 0.13 -12.63
C GLU A 119 11.71 -0.82 -12.14
N ASP A 120 12.90 -0.79 -12.73
CA ASP A 120 14.02 -1.65 -12.34
C ASP A 120 14.55 -1.22 -10.96
N HIS A 121 14.71 0.09 -10.75
CA HIS A 121 15.07 0.64 -9.45
C HIS A 121 14.01 0.33 -8.38
N ILE A 122 12.73 0.55 -8.70
CA ILE A 122 11.62 0.25 -7.79
C ILE A 122 11.60 -1.24 -7.42
N SER A 123 11.81 -2.12 -8.39
CA SER A 123 11.84 -3.57 -8.17
C SER A 123 12.99 -3.98 -7.24
N LYS A 124 14.17 -3.39 -7.44
CA LYS A 124 15.32 -3.63 -6.56
C LYS A 124 15.09 -3.11 -5.15
N ILE A 125 14.52 -1.91 -5.00
CA ILE A 125 14.19 -1.34 -3.69
C ILE A 125 13.14 -2.19 -2.98
N LYS A 126 12.10 -2.66 -3.68
CA LYS A 126 11.10 -3.60 -3.13
C LYS A 126 11.75 -4.86 -2.57
N GLN A 127 12.74 -5.42 -3.25
CA GLN A 127 13.48 -6.58 -2.77
C GLN A 127 14.27 -6.27 -1.47
N LEU A 128 14.84 -5.07 -1.37
CA LEU A 128 15.70 -4.66 -0.26
C LEU A 128 14.91 -4.25 0.99
N THR A 129 13.78 -3.56 0.82
CA THR A 129 13.06 -2.89 1.92
C THR A 129 11.63 -3.39 2.13
N GLY A 130 11.14 -4.28 1.26
CA GLY A 130 9.73 -4.66 1.18
C GLY A 130 8.84 -3.62 0.50
N GLY A 131 9.38 -2.45 0.13
CA GLY A 131 8.73 -1.45 -0.74
C GLY A 131 7.44 -0.82 -0.21
N TYR A 132 7.24 -0.84 1.11
CA TYR A 132 5.98 -0.44 1.74
C TYR A 132 5.56 1.01 1.43
N ASN A 133 6.51 1.94 1.21
CA ASN A 133 6.22 3.37 1.01
C ASN A 133 6.13 3.81 -0.46
N LEU A 134 6.49 2.95 -1.41
CA LEU A 134 6.61 3.34 -2.83
C LEU A 134 5.25 3.47 -3.53
N SER A 135 4.23 2.77 -3.03
CA SER A 135 2.90 2.73 -3.65
C SER A 135 1.78 2.61 -2.61
N PRO A 136 1.52 3.65 -1.80
CA PRO A 136 0.50 3.57 -0.75
C PRO A 136 -0.91 3.34 -1.27
N LEU A 137 -1.24 3.79 -2.49
CA LEU A 137 -2.58 3.60 -3.08
C LEU A 137 -2.90 2.15 -3.43
N ASP A 138 -1.89 1.30 -3.62
CA ASP A 138 -2.06 -0.13 -3.90
C ASP A 138 -2.77 -0.86 -2.75
N LYS A 139 -2.69 -0.31 -1.54
CA LYS A 139 -3.20 -0.91 -0.31
C LYS A 139 -4.68 -0.65 -0.09
N ILE A 140 -5.29 0.26 -0.85
CA ILE A 140 -6.68 0.66 -0.64
C ILE A 140 -7.62 -0.53 -0.84
N GLY A 141 -7.28 -1.48 -1.73
CA GLY A 141 -7.90 -2.82 -1.83
C GLY A 141 -9.37 -2.85 -2.30
N GLU A 142 -10.14 -1.83 -1.94
CA GLU A 142 -11.57 -1.65 -2.14
C GLU A 142 -11.84 -0.70 -3.32
N SER A 143 -12.99 -0.90 -3.96
CA SER A 143 -13.53 0.07 -4.90
C SER A 143 -13.83 1.37 -4.18
N ILE A 144 -13.38 2.48 -4.73
CA ILE A 144 -13.76 3.80 -4.24
C ILE A 144 -15.14 4.12 -4.78
N HIS A 145 -16.14 3.95 -3.92
CA HIS A 145 -17.51 4.34 -4.21
C HIS A 145 -17.70 5.83 -3.89
N PRO A 146 -18.15 6.64 -4.85
CA PRO A 146 -18.64 7.97 -4.54
C PRO A 146 -19.83 7.85 -3.59
N SER A 147 -19.83 8.63 -2.52
CA SER A 147 -20.84 8.56 -1.47
C SER A 147 -22.25 8.79 -2.05
N ASN A 148 -23.16 7.84 -1.84
CA ASN A 148 -24.59 8.00 -2.13
C ASN A 148 -25.20 8.99 -1.14
N HIS A 149 -25.15 10.28 -1.47
CA HIS A 149 -25.93 11.32 -0.80
C HIS A 149 -27.13 11.69 -1.66
N GLY A 150 -28.27 11.04 -1.37
CA GLY A 150 -29.60 11.50 -1.77
C GLY A 150 -29.85 11.47 -3.27
N GLY A 151 -30.71 10.54 -3.70
CA GLY A 151 -30.98 10.27 -5.12
C GLY A 151 -31.29 11.50 -5.94
N HIS A 152 -30.37 11.85 -6.83
CA HIS A 152 -30.54 12.41 -8.18
C HIS A 152 -29.19 12.21 -8.90
N LEU A 153 -29.20 12.10 -10.23
CA LEU A 153 -28.03 11.80 -11.07
C LEU A 153 -26.87 12.79 -10.83
N HIS A 154 -25.98 12.49 -9.88
CA HIS A 154 -24.79 13.30 -9.65
C HIS A 154 -23.57 12.58 -10.22
N HIS A 155 -22.88 13.26 -11.11
CA HIS A 155 -21.57 12.85 -11.57
C HIS A 155 -20.55 13.08 -10.45
N THR A 156 -19.54 12.23 -10.40
CA THR A 156 -18.62 12.19 -9.27
C THR A 156 -17.23 12.56 -9.73
N TYR A 157 -16.60 13.45 -8.97
CA TYR A 157 -15.20 13.81 -9.18
C TYR A 157 -14.40 13.29 -8.01
N THR A 158 -13.49 12.35 -8.27
CA THR A 158 -12.56 11.84 -7.27
C THR A 158 -11.19 12.43 -7.55
N THR A 159 -10.64 13.16 -6.59
CA THR A 159 -9.31 13.76 -6.67
C THR A 159 -8.39 13.13 -5.64
N TYR A 160 -7.27 12.62 -6.11
CA TYR A 160 -6.12 12.21 -5.32
C TYR A 160 -5.10 13.33 -5.34
N TYR A 161 -4.70 13.80 -4.16
CA TYR A 161 -3.60 14.74 -3.99
C TYR A 161 -2.38 13.96 -3.51
N LEU A 162 -1.34 13.93 -4.33
CA LEU A 162 -0.10 13.22 -4.06
C LEU A 162 1.04 14.22 -3.80
N ASP A 163 1.69 14.08 -2.66
CA ASP A 163 2.95 14.77 -2.38
C ASP A 163 4.09 13.78 -2.59
N ILE A 164 4.92 14.03 -3.61
CA ILE A 164 5.94 13.11 -4.12
C ILE A 164 7.33 13.59 -3.69
N MET A 165 8.07 12.70 -3.04
CA MET A 165 9.43 12.94 -2.58
C MET A 165 10.42 12.03 -3.29
N LYS A 166 11.57 12.56 -3.72
CA LYS A 166 12.66 11.73 -4.26
C LYS A 166 13.32 10.96 -3.12
N THR A 167 13.51 9.66 -3.30
CA THR A 167 14.23 8.81 -2.35
C THR A 167 15.43 8.14 -3.02
N ARG A 168 16.54 8.08 -2.27
CA ARG A 168 17.78 7.43 -2.69
C ARG A 168 18.13 6.31 -1.74
N TYR A 169 18.50 5.17 -2.27
CA TYR A 169 18.89 3.97 -1.55
C TYR A 169 20.33 3.63 -1.90
N PHE A 170 21.21 3.75 -0.91
CA PHE A 170 22.62 3.39 -1.03
C PHE A 170 22.81 1.98 -0.48
N VAL A 171 23.25 1.06 -1.34
CA VAL A 171 23.54 -0.33 -1.00
C VAL A 171 25.06 -0.51 -1.07
N GLY A 172 25.69 -0.75 0.08
CA GLY A 172 27.15 -0.80 0.15
C GLY A 172 27.80 0.57 -0.15
N ALA A 173 28.91 0.54 -0.90
CA ALA A 173 29.70 1.74 -1.21
C ALA A 173 29.25 2.46 -2.50
N ASP A 174 28.89 1.71 -3.55
CA ASP A 174 28.79 2.25 -4.91
C ASP A 174 27.42 2.05 -5.59
N GLU A 175 26.52 1.24 -5.04
CA GLU A 175 25.19 1.05 -5.65
C GLU A 175 24.19 2.07 -5.11
N GLU A 176 23.70 2.95 -6.00
CA GLU A 176 22.63 3.90 -5.72
C GLU A 176 21.40 3.56 -6.57
N TYR A 177 20.26 3.37 -5.89
CA TYR A 177 18.95 3.23 -6.53
C TYR A 177 18.08 4.43 -6.14
N SER A 178 17.40 5.02 -7.13
CA SER A 178 16.48 6.13 -6.90
C SER A 178 15.04 5.74 -7.19
N ALA A 179 14.14 6.10 -6.29
CA ALA A 179 12.70 5.99 -6.50
C ALA A 179 12.01 7.28 -6.02
N HIS A 180 10.68 7.27 -6.09
CA HIS A 180 9.87 8.31 -5.47
C HIS A 180 8.88 7.66 -4.53
N GLU A 181 8.85 8.16 -3.30
CA GLU A 181 7.82 7.85 -2.32
C GLU A 181 6.80 8.97 -2.36
N TYR A 182 5.55 8.67 -2.02
CA TYR A 182 4.52 9.69 -1.99
C TYR A 182 3.54 9.47 -0.86
N THR A 183 2.97 10.55 -0.34
CA THR A 183 1.79 10.49 0.52
C THR A 183 0.55 10.84 -0.31
N TYR A 184 -0.62 10.42 0.15
CA TYR A 184 -1.85 10.74 -0.56
C TYR A 184 -2.96 11.20 0.39
N SER A 185 -3.81 12.07 -0.12
CA SER A 185 -5.15 12.31 0.41
C SER A 185 -6.16 12.18 -0.74
N MET A 186 -7.39 11.83 -0.39
CA MET A 186 -8.46 11.59 -1.37
C MET A 186 -9.67 12.42 -0.99
N GLN A 187 -10.27 13.04 -2.00
CA GLN A 187 -11.54 13.76 -1.88
C GLN A 187 -12.46 13.35 -3.01
N THR A 188 -13.72 13.03 -2.70
CA THR A 188 -14.76 12.79 -3.70
C THR A 188 -15.86 13.83 -3.52
N ILE A 189 -16.24 14.50 -4.61
CA ILE A 189 -17.31 15.48 -4.63
C ILE A 189 -18.35 15.10 -5.68
N ASN A 190 -19.61 15.43 -5.37
CA ASN A 190 -20.72 15.34 -6.32
C ASN A 190 -20.78 16.64 -7.13
N THR A 191 -21.00 16.53 -8.43
CA THR A 191 -21.09 17.68 -9.34
C THR A 191 -21.99 17.38 -10.52
N HIS A 192 -22.38 18.44 -11.21
CA HIS A 192 -23.14 18.38 -12.46
C HIS A 192 -22.22 18.33 -13.71
N SER A 193 -20.91 18.52 -13.54
CA SER A 193 -19.92 18.43 -14.62
C SER A 193 -19.61 16.97 -15.00
N PHE A 194 -18.88 16.73 -16.10
CA PHE A 194 -18.54 15.38 -16.53
C PHE A 194 -17.64 14.66 -15.52
N PRO A 195 -18.01 13.47 -15.05
CA PRO A 195 -17.25 12.76 -14.03
C PRO A 195 -15.81 12.48 -14.49
N ALA A 196 -14.88 12.53 -13.54
CA ALA A 196 -13.47 12.33 -13.81
C ALA A 196 -12.72 11.92 -12.54
N ILE A 197 -11.59 11.23 -12.74
CA ILE A 197 -10.65 10.84 -11.69
C ILE A 197 -9.39 11.66 -11.90
N PHE A 198 -9.06 12.53 -10.96
CA PHE A 198 -7.86 13.36 -10.99
C PHE A 198 -6.80 12.78 -10.07
N VAL A 199 -5.57 12.65 -10.57
CA VAL A 199 -4.38 12.40 -9.76
C VAL A 199 -3.49 13.63 -9.88
N LYS A 200 -3.62 14.52 -8.91
CA LYS A 200 -2.82 15.74 -8.78
C LYS A 200 -1.55 15.40 -8.03
N PHE A 201 -0.40 15.73 -8.59
CA PHE A 201 0.89 15.46 -8.00
C PHE A 201 1.71 16.74 -7.84
N GLU A 202 2.32 16.88 -6.66
CA GLU A 202 3.23 17.94 -6.31
C GLU A 202 4.59 17.33 -5.96
N LEU A 203 5.66 17.94 -6.48
CA LEU A 203 7.02 17.49 -6.21
C LEU A 203 7.57 18.22 -4.98
N SER A 204 7.83 17.48 -3.91
CA SER A 204 8.50 18.00 -2.74
C SER A 204 9.94 18.40 -3.08
N PRO A 205 10.42 19.57 -2.60
CA PRO A 205 11.82 19.96 -2.74
C PRO A 205 12.76 19.13 -1.86
N LEU A 206 12.22 18.29 -0.99
CA LEU A 206 12.97 17.46 -0.07
C LEU A 206 13.27 16.08 -0.68
N PHE A 207 14.39 15.50 -0.26
CA PHE A 207 14.76 14.13 -0.60
C PHE A 207 15.13 13.33 0.63
N ILE A 208 14.80 12.05 0.63
CA ILE A 208 15.18 11.11 1.68
C ILE A 208 16.33 10.24 1.17
N SER A 209 17.29 9.94 2.03
CA SER A 209 18.42 9.08 1.69
C SER A 209 18.51 7.94 2.71
N TYR A 210 18.28 6.73 2.24
CA TYR A 210 18.41 5.50 2.99
C TYR A 210 19.78 4.89 2.70
N ARG A 211 20.50 4.50 3.75
CA ARG A 211 21.72 3.70 3.63
C ARG A 211 21.40 2.31 4.15
N VAL A 212 21.39 1.34 3.24
CA VAL A 212 21.16 -0.06 3.57
C VAL A 212 22.46 -0.62 4.12
N THR A 213 22.53 -0.76 5.43
CA THR A 213 23.65 -1.41 6.12
C THR A 213 23.26 -2.83 6.48
N GLU A 214 24.12 -3.79 6.19
CA GLU A 214 23.97 -5.13 6.75
C GLU A 214 24.16 -5.08 8.28
N ASN A 215 23.50 -5.99 8.99
CA ASN A 215 23.72 -6.10 10.43
C ASN A 215 25.18 -6.47 10.68
N PRO A 216 25.95 -5.65 11.42
CA PRO A 216 27.32 -6.01 11.73
C PRO A 216 27.34 -7.30 12.54
N PHE A 217 28.20 -8.25 12.16
CA PHE A 217 28.40 -9.52 12.87
C PHE A 217 28.68 -9.34 14.37
N ILE A 218 29.16 -8.16 14.78
CA ILE A 218 29.31 -7.76 16.18
C ILE A 218 27.99 -7.86 16.97
N ILE A 219 26.84 -7.53 16.39
CA ILE A 219 25.54 -7.65 17.07
C ILE A 219 25.23 -9.12 17.39
N PHE A 220 25.64 -10.06 16.54
CA PHE A 220 25.52 -11.49 16.83
C PHE A 220 26.37 -11.88 18.04
N PHE A 221 27.64 -11.46 18.09
CA PHE A 221 28.51 -11.73 19.25
C PHE A 221 27.98 -11.11 20.53
N ILE A 222 27.49 -9.86 20.48
CA ILE A 222 26.86 -9.21 21.63
C ILE A 222 25.66 -10.05 22.13
N ARG A 223 24.82 -10.57 21.21
CA ARG A 223 23.69 -11.45 21.57
C ARG A 223 24.15 -12.77 22.18
N CYS A 224 25.20 -13.41 21.67
CA CYS A 224 25.77 -14.63 22.26
C CYS A 224 26.30 -14.38 23.67
N CYS A 225 27.07 -13.30 23.87
CA CYS A 225 27.58 -12.92 25.19
C CYS A 225 26.44 -12.65 26.18
N ALA A 226 25.38 -11.98 25.75
CA ALA A 226 24.20 -11.73 26.59
C ALA A 226 23.51 -13.04 27.04
N ILE A 227 23.38 -14.03 26.15
CA ILE A 227 22.81 -15.34 26.47
C ILE A 227 23.70 -16.08 27.48
N ILE A 228 25.01 -16.14 27.23
CA ILE A 228 25.97 -16.83 28.12
C ILE A 228 25.97 -16.17 29.50
N GLY A 229 26.02 -14.84 29.55
CA GLY A 229 25.94 -14.07 30.80
C GLY A 229 24.65 -14.35 31.56
N GLY A 230 23.51 -14.31 30.88
CA GLY A 230 22.20 -14.60 31.48
C GLY A 230 22.11 -16.00 32.08
N VAL A 231 22.61 -17.02 31.38
CA VAL A 231 22.63 -18.41 31.90
C VAL A 231 23.50 -18.51 33.17
N ASN A 232 24.67 -17.88 33.17
CA ASN A 232 25.57 -17.92 34.32
C ASN A 232 24.98 -17.20 35.55
N THR A 233 24.30 -16.06 35.34
CA THR A 233 23.58 -15.34 36.40
C THR A 233 22.47 -16.20 37.00
N ILE A 234 21.64 -16.84 36.17
CA ILE A 234 20.55 -17.72 36.63
C ILE A 234 21.12 -18.92 37.41
N ALA A 235 22.18 -19.54 36.91
CA ALA A 235 22.85 -20.63 37.61
C ALA A 235 23.39 -20.21 38.99
N GLY A 236 23.97 -19.01 39.08
CA GLY A 236 24.42 -18.41 40.34
C GLY A 236 23.28 -18.20 41.33
N ILE A 237 22.15 -17.63 40.89
CA ILE A 237 20.96 -17.42 41.74
C ILE A 237 20.42 -18.75 42.27
N ILE A 238 20.27 -19.75 41.40
CA ILE A 238 19.77 -21.08 41.80
C ILE A 238 20.69 -21.73 42.84
N LYS A 239 22.01 -21.57 42.69
CA LYS A 239 22.99 -22.12 43.63
C LYS A 239 22.86 -21.48 45.02
N ILE A 240 22.70 -20.16 45.09
CA ILE A 240 22.48 -19.43 46.34
C ILE A 240 21.20 -19.93 47.03
N LEU A 241 20.08 -19.96 46.29
CA LEU A 241 18.79 -20.42 46.82
C LEU A 241 18.86 -21.84 47.38
N ARG A 242 19.48 -22.79 46.67
CA ARG A 242 19.65 -24.17 47.17
C ARG A 242 20.55 -24.23 48.40
N SER A 243 21.62 -23.43 48.44
CA SER A 243 22.53 -23.40 49.59
C SER A 243 21.82 -22.89 50.85
N ASP A 244 20.96 -21.89 50.72
CA ASP A 244 20.16 -21.37 51.84
C ASP A 244 19.06 -22.34 52.27
N SER A 245 18.39 -23.01 51.33
CA SER A 245 17.44 -24.09 51.67
C SER A 245 18.11 -25.26 52.39
N SER A 246 19.32 -25.65 51.99
CA SER A 246 20.08 -26.73 52.65
C SER A 246 20.57 -26.34 54.05
N LYS A 247 20.97 -25.07 54.25
CA LYS A 247 21.36 -24.52 55.56
C LYS A 247 20.17 -24.38 56.50
N GLN A 248 19.01 -23.94 56.02
CA GLN A 248 17.77 -23.93 56.81
C GLN A 248 17.32 -25.34 57.16
N SER A 249 17.39 -26.30 56.23
CA SER A 249 17.03 -27.69 56.50
C SER A 249 17.99 -28.38 57.48
N LYS A 250 19.31 -28.07 57.44
CA LYS A 250 20.27 -28.54 58.44
C LYS A 250 20.05 -27.91 59.82
N LYS A 251 19.83 -26.59 59.90
CA LYS A 251 19.46 -25.92 61.17
C LYS A 251 18.18 -26.50 61.78
N LYS A 252 17.19 -26.86 60.95
CA LYS A 252 15.94 -27.48 61.40
C LYS A 252 16.13 -28.94 61.85
N ASN A 253 17.06 -29.68 61.26
CA ASN A 253 17.43 -31.04 61.70
C ASN A 253 18.26 -31.03 62.98
N GLU A 254 19.18 -30.08 63.16
CA GLU A 254 19.98 -29.94 64.39
C GLU A 254 19.12 -29.52 65.59
N GLN A 255 18.09 -28.69 65.40
CA GLN A 255 17.12 -28.37 66.47
C GLN A 255 16.07 -29.47 66.73
N GLY A 256 15.97 -30.49 65.87
CA GLY A 256 15.03 -31.61 66.02
C GLY A 256 15.64 -32.90 66.60
N GLY A 257 16.97 -32.95 66.78
CA GLY A 257 17.71 -34.14 67.23
C GLY A 257 17.89 -34.27 68.75
N ASP A 258 17.65 -33.20 69.52
CA ASP A 258 18.00 -33.14 70.96
C ASP A 258 16.84 -33.47 71.94
N ASN A 259 15.79 -34.18 71.50
CA ASN A 259 14.66 -34.55 72.38
C ASN A 259 14.26 -36.03 72.28
N VAL A 260 15.23 -36.95 72.35
CA VAL A 260 14.95 -38.37 72.64
C VAL A 260 15.88 -38.88 73.75
N GLY A 261 15.35 -38.85 74.97
CA GLY A 261 15.57 -39.84 76.02
C GLY A 261 16.89 -39.77 76.81
N ASP A 262 16.82 -39.32 78.06
CA ASP A 262 16.91 -40.24 79.21
C ASP A 262 16.67 -39.45 80.53
N SER A 263 15.50 -39.63 81.14
CA SER A 263 15.28 -39.36 82.56
C SER A 263 14.98 -40.67 83.24
N SER A 264 16.02 -41.48 83.46
CA SER A 264 15.99 -42.60 84.39
C SER A 264 16.12 -42.06 85.80
N VAL A 265 15.10 -42.26 86.67
CA VAL A 265 15.25 -42.82 88.03
C VAL A 265 13.86 -43.24 88.51
N ASP A 266 13.66 -44.55 88.62
CA ASP A 266 12.63 -45.12 89.49
C ASP A 266 13.25 -45.49 90.84
N SER A 267 12.59 -45.01 91.90
CA SER A 267 12.38 -45.65 93.21
C SER A 267 13.55 -45.89 94.18
N LEU A 268 13.47 -45.21 95.33
CA LEU A 268 13.65 -45.81 96.67
C LEU A 268 12.78 -45.06 97.70
N HIS A 269 12.02 -45.85 98.45
CA HIS A 269 11.05 -45.53 99.51
C HIS A 269 11.53 -44.56 100.60
N SER A 270 10.63 -43.73 101.14
CA SER A 270 9.82 -44.08 102.33
C SER A 270 8.68 -43.10 102.58
#